data_AF-A0A1B2HBZ7-F1
#
_entry.id   AF-A0A1B2HBZ7-F1
#
_cell.length_a   1.000
_cell.length_b   1.000
_cell.length_c   1.000
_cell.angle_alpha   90.00
_cell.angle_beta   90.00
_cell.angle_gamma   90.00
#
_symmetry.space_group_name_H-M   'P 1'
#
loop_
_entity.id
_entity.type
_entity.pdbx_description
1 polymer ?
#
loop_
_entity_poly.entity_id
_entity_poly.type
_entity_poly.pdbx_seq_one_letter_code
_entity_poly.pdbx_strand_id
1 'polypeptide(L)'
;MMTQPTRTTWAMPVDVLSLTGIADATDAEVVQANAIIEIIGGRLYTTSADRTGRKDTEWLRRAVAYQVPWMRAQPDFFERLDLATLEGLELKELALILAPMTRLVLNRLSWRRTRSLHVRSTFQDGPGPVSSNPLAEVNDAYESWTPLGGG
;
A
#
# COMPACT_ATOMS: atom_id res chain seq x y z
N MET A 1 3.05 -3.97 35.83
CA MET A 1 3.38 -3.31 34.55
C MET A 1 3.55 -4.41 33.51
N MET A 2 2.56 -4.65 32.65
CA MET A 2 2.64 -5.68 31.60
C MET A 2 3.45 -5.13 30.44
N THR A 3 4.63 -5.71 30.21
CA THR A 3 5.46 -5.41 29.04
C THR A 3 4.70 -5.86 27.79
N GLN A 4 4.25 -4.93 26.96
CA GLN A 4 3.73 -5.30 25.64
C GLN A 4 4.86 -5.93 24.83
N PRO A 5 4.62 -7.04 24.11
CA PRO A 5 5.63 -7.61 23.23
C PRO A 5 6.02 -6.57 22.17
N THR A 6 7.33 -6.31 22.04
CA THR A 6 7.88 -5.40 21.04
C THR A 6 7.62 -6.00 19.66
N ARG A 7 6.52 -5.58 19.02
CA ARG A 7 6.12 -6.08 17.70
C ARG A 7 7.12 -5.60 16.64
N THR A 8 7.54 -6.49 15.75
CA THR A 8 8.51 -6.21 14.66
C THR A 8 7.94 -6.39 13.26
N THR A 9 6.69 -6.86 13.13
CA THR A 9 5.99 -7.19 11.88
C THR A 9 4.65 -6.47 11.75
N TRP A 10 4.05 -6.42 10.54
CA TRP A 10 2.73 -5.83 10.31
C TRP A 10 1.55 -6.63 10.85
N ALA A 11 1.72 -7.93 11.09
CA ALA A 11 0.71 -8.82 11.66
C ALA A 11 1.32 -9.74 12.71
N MET A 12 0.48 -10.30 13.57
CA MET A 12 0.82 -11.34 14.55
C MET A 12 0.13 -12.66 14.19
N PRO A 13 0.56 -13.81 14.74
CA PRO A 13 -0.13 -15.10 14.53
C PRO A 13 -1.62 -15.05 14.87
N VAL A 14 -2.02 -14.31 15.91
CA VAL A 14 -3.43 -14.12 16.29
C VAL A 14 -4.25 -13.44 15.17
N ASP A 15 -3.62 -12.60 14.35
CA ASP A 15 -4.27 -11.95 13.21
C ASP A 15 -4.50 -12.94 12.07
N VAL A 16 -3.56 -13.85 11.86
CA VAL A 16 -3.67 -14.95 10.89
C VAL A 16 -4.85 -15.83 11.26
N LEU A 17 -4.94 -16.27 12.51
CA LEU A 17 -6.07 -17.05 13.03
C LEU A 17 -7.40 -16.30 12.81
N SER A 18 -7.45 -15.03 13.20
CA SER A 18 -8.68 -14.24 13.12
C SER A 18 -9.19 -14.04 11.69
N LEU A 19 -8.31 -13.95 10.70
CA LEU A 19 -8.67 -13.67 9.30
C LEU A 19 -8.78 -14.92 8.43
N THR A 20 -8.07 -15.99 8.75
CA THR A 20 -7.93 -17.17 7.88
C THR A 20 -8.43 -18.47 8.53
N GLY A 21 -8.67 -18.48 9.84
CA GLY A 21 -9.08 -19.67 10.59
C GLY A 21 -7.94 -20.64 10.91
N ILE A 22 -6.70 -20.34 10.54
CA ILE A 22 -5.53 -21.19 10.81
C ILE A 22 -4.96 -20.85 12.19
N ALA A 23 -5.11 -21.77 13.14
CA ALA A 23 -4.66 -21.58 14.53
C ALA A 23 -3.16 -21.77 14.72
N ASP A 24 -2.53 -22.61 13.90
CA ASP A 24 -1.15 -23.07 14.14
C ASP A 24 -0.09 -22.19 13.46
N ALA A 25 -0.41 -20.95 13.10
CA ALA A 25 0.55 -20.03 12.47
C ALA A 25 1.72 -19.75 13.42
N THR A 26 2.95 -19.97 12.96
CA THR A 26 4.17 -19.72 13.74
C THR A 26 4.67 -18.30 13.53
N ASP A 27 5.37 -17.74 14.53
CA ASP A 27 6.01 -16.43 14.40
C ASP A 27 7.02 -16.38 13.24
N ALA A 28 7.74 -17.48 13.00
CA ALA A 28 8.70 -17.58 11.90
C ALA A 28 8.03 -17.41 10.52
N GLU A 29 6.88 -18.05 10.30
CA GLU A 29 6.13 -17.91 9.04
C GLU A 29 5.55 -16.50 8.87
N VAL A 30 5.10 -15.87 9.97
CA VAL A 30 4.64 -14.48 9.95
C VAL A 30 5.79 -13.54 9.59
N VAL A 31 7.00 -13.78 10.12
CA VAL A 31 8.20 -12.99 9.77
C VAL A 31 8.58 -13.17 8.31
N GLN A 32 8.58 -14.40 7.79
CA GLN A 32 8.87 -14.66 6.38
C GLN A 32 7.83 -14.01 5.45
N ALA A 33 6.54 -14.15 5.77
CA ALA A 33 5.47 -13.48 5.05
C ALA A 33 5.61 -11.96 5.11
N ASN A 34 5.95 -11.40 6.28
CA ASN A 34 6.20 -9.97 6.45
C ASN A 34 7.31 -9.47 5.53
N ALA A 35 8.43 -10.19 5.42
CA ALA A 35 9.53 -9.81 4.54
C ALA A 35 9.09 -9.71 3.07
N ILE A 36 8.30 -10.66 2.58
CA ILE A 36 7.76 -10.64 1.20
C ILE A 36 6.86 -9.41 1.00
N ILE A 37 5.97 -9.14 1.96
CA ILE A 37 5.07 -7.99 1.89
C ILE A 37 5.84 -6.66 1.96
N GLU A 38 6.90 -6.59 2.74
CA GLU A 38 7.74 -5.39 2.83
C GLU A 38 8.49 -5.11 1.53
N ILE A 39 9.03 -6.15 0.88
CA ILE A 39 9.69 -6.05 -0.43
C ILE A 39 8.70 -5.52 -1.49
N ILE A 40 7.49 -6.09 -1.56
CA ILE A 40 6.51 -5.74 -2.59
C ILE A 40 5.74 -4.44 -2.26
N GLY A 41 5.52 -4.18 -0.98
CA GLY A 41 4.83 -2.99 -0.48
C GLY A 41 5.71 -1.75 -0.41
N GLY A 42 7.04 -1.93 -0.37
CA GLY A 42 8.03 -0.86 -0.32
C GLY A 42 8.06 -0.13 1.03
N ARG A 43 7.62 -0.78 2.12
CA ARG A 43 7.49 -0.13 3.43
C ARG A 43 7.76 -1.12 4.57
N LEU A 44 8.89 -0.92 5.25
CA LEU A 44 9.33 -1.74 6.39
C LEU A 44 8.55 -1.36 7.66
N TYR A 45 8.15 -2.34 8.46
CA TYR A 45 7.49 -2.11 9.74
C TYR A 45 8.39 -1.32 10.68
N THR A 46 9.65 -1.74 10.81
CA THR A 46 10.63 -1.19 11.77
C THR A 46 10.94 0.29 11.59
N THR A 47 10.81 0.83 10.37
CA THR A 47 11.14 2.23 10.08
C THR A 47 9.92 3.09 9.81
N SER A 48 8.79 2.49 9.43
CA SER A 48 7.65 3.20 8.86
C SER A 48 6.34 3.02 9.62
N ALA A 49 6.28 2.16 10.65
CA ALA A 49 5.06 1.92 11.43
C ALA A 49 4.40 3.23 11.89
N ASP A 50 5.17 4.14 12.49
CA ASP A 50 4.65 5.40 13.04
C ASP A 50 4.21 6.42 11.96
N ARG A 51 4.76 6.28 10.74
CA ARG A 51 4.44 7.17 9.60
C ARG A 51 3.37 6.58 8.69
N THR A 52 2.81 5.42 9.04
CA THR A 52 1.79 4.74 8.23
C THR A 52 0.42 5.07 8.75
N GLY A 53 -0.45 5.58 7.86
CA GLY A 53 -1.82 5.87 8.22
C GLY A 53 -2.55 4.59 8.67
N ARG A 54 -3.44 4.72 9.66
CA ARG A 54 -4.18 3.59 10.26
C ARG A 54 -4.85 2.66 9.23
N LYS A 55 -5.41 3.26 8.17
CA LYS A 55 -6.03 2.51 7.06
C LYS A 55 -5.03 1.61 6.34
N ASP A 56 -3.87 2.14 6.00
CA ASP A 56 -2.85 1.40 5.26
C ASP A 56 -2.17 0.35 6.15
N THR A 57 -1.98 0.66 7.44
CA THR A 57 -1.50 -0.32 8.44
C THR A 57 -2.43 -1.53 8.54
N GLU A 58 -3.75 -1.32 8.52
CA GLU A 58 -4.73 -2.41 8.53
C GLU A 58 -4.70 -3.25 7.24
N TRP A 59 -4.46 -2.61 6.08
CA TRP A 59 -4.25 -3.34 4.84
C TRP A 59 -2.96 -4.17 4.86
N LEU A 60 -1.86 -3.60 5.36
CA LEU A 60 -0.60 -4.35 5.49
C LEU A 60 -0.73 -5.53 6.45
N ARG A 61 -1.45 -5.37 7.57
CA ARG A 61 -1.79 -6.46 8.49
C ARG A 61 -2.54 -7.59 7.78
N ARG A 62 -3.57 -7.26 7.01
CA ARG A 62 -4.35 -8.24 6.23
C ARG A 62 -3.51 -8.90 5.13
N ALA A 63 -2.62 -8.15 4.48
CA ALA A 63 -1.73 -8.68 3.45
C ALA A 63 -0.80 -9.76 4.02
N VAL A 64 -0.17 -9.51 5.16
CA VAL A 64 0.68 -10.51 5.84
C VAL A 64 -0.16 -11.71 6.25
N ALA A 65 -1.34 -11.48 6.84
CA ALA A 65 -2.21 -12.57 7.29
C ALA A 65 -2.66 -13.52 6.17
N TYR A 66 -2.96 -13.00 4.97
CA TYR A 66 -3.33 -13.83 3.82
C TYR A 66 -2.13 -14.48 3.12
N GLN A 67 -0.92 -13.94 3.28
CA GLN A 67 0.28 -14.51 2.68
C GLN A 67 0.75 -15.78 3.41
N VAL A 68 0.59 -15.85 4.73
CA VAL A 68 0.96 -17.04 5.54
C VAL A 68 0.32 -18.36 5.05
N PRO A 69 -1.01 -18.49 4.93
CA PRO A 69 -1.63 -19.72 4.44
C PRO A 69 -1.21 -20.06 3.02
N TRP A 70 -0.99 -19.05 2.19
CA TRP A 70 -0.55 -19.25 0.81
C TRP A 70 0.83 -19.88 0.75
N MET A 71 1.78 -19.36 1.53
CA MET A 71 3.13 -19.92 1.61
C MET A 71 3.12 -21.37 2.08
N ARG A 72 2.26 -21.72 3.06
CA ARG A 72 2.10 -23.11 3.52
C ARG A 72 1.55 -24.04 2.44
N ALA A 73 0.61 -23.56 1.63
CA ALA A 73 -0.01 -24.36 0.59
C ALA A 73 0.93 -24.62 -0.61
N GLN A 74 2.05 -23.90 -0.69
CA GLN A 74 3.02 -24.02 -1.78
C GLN A 74 4.25 -24.83 -1.32
N PRO A 75 4.45 -26.08 -1.79
CA PRO A 75 5.69 -26.81 -1.50
C PRO A 75 6.91 -26.06 -2.05
N ASP A 76 8.06 -26.07 -1.39
CA ASP A 76 9.31 -25.50 -1.91
C ASP A 76 9.19 -24.06 -2.46
N PHE A 77 8.34 -23.24 -1.81
CA PHE A 77 8.00 -21.88 -2.27
C PHE A 77 9.23 -21.01 -2.58
N PHE A 78 10.26 -21.10 -1.74
CA PHE A 78 11.50 -20.33 -1.90
C PHE A 78 12.48 -20.95 -2.90
N GLU A 79 12.42 -22.27 -3.14
CA GLU A 79 13.32 -22.95 -4.08
C GLU A 79 12.81 -22.82 -5.53
N ARG A 80 11.48 -22.74 -5.72
CA ARG A 80 10.87 -22.59 -7.05
C ARG A 80 11.08 -21.22 -7.70
N LEU A 81 11.50 -20.22 -6.92
CA LEU A 81 11.81 -18.88 -7.44
C LEU A 81 13.07 -18.85 -8.33
N ASP A 82 13.92 -19.88 -8.25
CA ASP A 82 15.19 -19.99 -9.00
C ASP A 82 15.04 -20.66 -10.38
N LEU A 83 13.84 -21.14 -10.74
CA LEU A 83 13.61 -21.83 -12.00
C LEU A 83 13.29 -20.84 -13.13
N ALA A 84 14.34 -20.42 -13.84
CA ALA A 84 14.33 -19.41 -14.91
C ALA A 84 13.56 -19.79 -16.22
N THR A 85 12.88 -20.94 -16.31
CA THR A 85 12.29 -21.36 -17.59
C THR A 85 11.15 -22.36 -17.42
N LEU A 86 9.91 -21.87 -17.31
CA LEU A 86 8.72 -22.63 -17.70
C LEU A 86 8.34 -22.17 -19.12
N GLU A 87 8.88 -22.86 -20.13
CA GLU A 87 8.50 -22.61 -21.53
C GLU A 87 6.98 -22.78 -21.71
N GLY A 88 6.33 -21.77 -22.29
CA GLY A 88 4.94 -21.85 -22.77
C GLY A 88 3.86 -21.22 -21.89
N LEU A 89 4.19 -20.71 -20.71
CA LEU A 89 3.23 -19.99 -19.86
C LEU A 89 3.82 -18.64 -19.44
N GLU A 90 3.36 -17.54 -20.03
CA GLU A 90 3.59 -16.18 -19.52
C GLU A 90 2.79 -15.97 -18.21
N LEU A 91 3.13 -16.73 -17.17
CA LEU A 91 2.70 -16.41 -15.83
C LEU A 91 3.51 -15.18 -15.41
N LYS A 92 2.81 -14.07 -15.12
CA LYS A 92 3.44 -12.90 -14.52
C LYS A 92 4.19 -13.37 -13.28
N GLU A 93 5.50 -13.19 -13.24
CA GLU A 93 6.45 -13.66 -12.21
C GLU A 93 5.93 -13.49 -10.76
N LEU A 94 5.22 -12.39 -10.49
CA LEU A 94 4.61 -12.09 -9.18
C LEU A 94 3.37 -12.93 -8.81
N ALA A 95 2.74 -13.62 -9.76
CA ALA A 95 1.54 -14.41 -9.54
C ALA A 95 1.82 -15.70 -8.76
N LEU A 96 3.06 -16.20 -8.81
CA LEU A 96 3.49 -17.37 -8.03
C LEU A 96 3.91 -16.98 -6.61
N ILE A 97 4.42 -15.77 -6.44
CA ILE A 97 4.98 -15.27 -5.18
C ILE A 97 3.87 -14.83 -4.22
N LEU A 98 2.89 -14.09 -4.72
CA LEU A 98 1.91 -13.41 -3.89
C LEU A 98 0.57 -14.15 -3.87
N ALA A 99 -0.02 -14.30 -2.68
CA ALA A 99 -1.37 -14.82 -2.58
C ALA A 99 -2.36 -13.94 -3.38
N PRO A 100 -3.39 -14.53 -4.01
CA PRO A 100 -4.36 -13.77 -4.81
C PRO A 100 -5.08 -12.69 -3.96
N MET A 101 -5.43 -13.02 -2.72
CA MET A 101 -6.06 -12.08 -1.78
C MET A 101 -5.10 -10.97 -1.33
N THR A 102 -3.84 -11.32 -1.08
CA THR A 102 -2.78 -10.35 -0.76
C THR A 102 -2.62 -9.35 -1.90
N ARG A 103 -2.73 -9.79 -3.16
CA ARG A 103 -2.66 -8.90 -4.33
C ARG A 103 -3.75 -7.84 -4.32
N LEU A 104 -4.98 -8.27 -4.05
CA LEU A 104 -6.14 -7.38 -3.96
C LEU A 104 -5.97 -6.36 -2.84
N VAL A 105 -5.39 -6.76 -1.71
CA VAL A 105 -5.14 -5.89 -0.57
C VAL A 105 -4.04 -4.87 -0.87
N LEU A 106 -2.90 -5.29 -1.44
CA LEU A 106 -1.80 -4.39 -1.75
C LEU A 106 -2.17 -3.32 -2.76
N ASN A 107 -3.06 -3.63 -3.71
CA ASN A 107 -3.58 -2.65 -4.67
C ASN A 107 -4.46 -1.55 -4.02
N ARG A 108 -4.84 -1.70 -2.75
CA ARG A 108 -5.61 -0.70 -1.98
C ARG A 108 -4.74 0.26 -1.19
N LEU A 109 -3.43 0.04 -1.12
CA LEU A 109 -2.49 0.91 -0.43
C LEU A 109 -2.48 2.30 -1.06
N SER A 110 -2.52 3.32 -0.22
CA SER A 110 -2.68 4.70 -0.67
C SER A 110 -1.57 5.20 -1.61
N TRP A 111 -0.34 4.72 -1.43
CA TRP A 111 0.84 5.07 -2.25
C TRP A 111 1.03 4.21 -3.49
N ARG A 112 0.37 3.05 -3.58
CA ARG A 112 0.45 2.18 -4.77
C ARG A 112 -0.57 2.55 -5.83
N ARG A 113 -1.59 3.33 -5.48
CA ARG A 113 -2.61 3.78 -6.43
C ARG A 113 -2.17 5.09 -7.07
N THR A 114 -1.99 5.08 -8.38
CA THR A 114 -1.94 6.32 -9.15
C THR A 114 -3.29 7.01 -9.00
N ARG A 115 -3.33 8.11 -8.24
CA ARG A 115 -4.49 9.00 -8.29
C ARG A 115 -4.33 9.75 -9.60
N SER A 116 -5.28 9.58 -10.52
CA SER A 116 -5.42 10.49 -11.64
C SER A 116 -5.62 11.88 -11.04
N LEU A 117 -4.60 12.72 -11.12
CA LEU A 117 -4.75 14.13 -10.82
C LEU A 117 -5.65 14.67 -11.93
N HIS A 118 -6.80 15.22 -11.55
CA HIS A 118 -7.60 15.99 -12.49
C HIS A 118 -6.79 17.21 -12.85
N VAL A 119 -6.13 17.18 -14.01
CA VAL A 119 -5.49 18.36 -14.58
C VAL A 119 -6.63 19.23 -15.07
N ARG A 120 -6.86 20.35 -14.37
CA ARG A 120 -7.91 21.28 -14.79
C ARG A 120 -7.65 21.69 -16.23
N SER A 121 -8.60 21.41 -17.11
CA SER A 121 -8.47 21.82 -18.51
C SER A 121 -9.25 23.11 -18.71
N THR A 122 -8.63 24.10 -19.34
CA THR A 122 -9.24 25.42 -19.60
C THR A 122 -10.54 25.31 -20.40
N PHE A 123 -10.69 24.23 -21.16
CA PHE A 123 -11.86 23.97 -22.01
C PHE A 123 -13.04 23.33 -21.27
N GLN A 124 -12.83 22.63 -20.15
CA GLN A 124 -13.90 21.92 -19.42
C GLN A 124 -14.24 22.54 -18.06
N ASP A 125 -13.24 23.04 -17.32
CA ASP A 125 -13.42 23.50 -15.93
C ASP A 125 -13.61 25.03 -15.79
N GLY A 126 -13.73 25.72 -16.93
CA GLY A 126 -13.72 27.17 -17.02
C GLY A 126 -12.33 27.78 -16.71
N PRO A 127 -12.07 29.02 -17.11
CA PRO A 127 -10.82 29.67 -16.77
C PRO A 127 -10.85 30.00 -15.26
N GLY A 128 -10.19 29.17 -14.46
CA GLY A 128 -9.78 29.55 -13.11
C GLY A 128 -8.59 30.52 -13.19
N PRO A 129 -8.18 31.14 -12.08
CA PRO A 129 -6.97 31.95 -12.04
C PRO A 129 -5.82 31.15 -12.64
N VAL A 130 -5.21 31.69 -13.70
CA VAL A 130 -4.32 30.97 -14.61
C VAL A 130 -2.97 30.67 -13.94
N SER A 131 -2.68 31.35 -12.82
CA SER A 131 -1.45 31.16 -12.06
C SER A 131 -1.62 31.55 -10.60
N SER A 132 -0.72 31.03 -9.75
CA SER A 132 -0.52 31.47 -8.36
C SER A 132 0.21 32.81 -8.26
N ASN A 133 0.44 33.51 -9.38
CA ASN A 133 1.09 34.81 -9.40
C ASN A 133 0.01 35.92 -9.41
N PRO A 134 -0.21 36.60 -8.28
CA PRO A 134 -1.21 37.67 -8.18
C PRO A 134 -0.83 38.93 -8.99
N LEU A 135 0.38 38.98 -9.57
CA LEU A 135 0.86 40.10 -10.40
C LEU A 135 0.71 39.85 -11.91
N ALA A 136 0.12 38.73 -12.32
CA ALA A 136 -0.12 38.44 -13.73
C ALA A 136 -1.38 39.19 -14.20
N GLU A 137 -1.27 40.05 -15.23
CA GLU A 137 -2.39 40.84 -15.78
C GLU A 137 -3.61 39.97 -16.18
N VAL A 138 -3.39 38.71 -16.53
CA VAL A 138 -4.46 37.76 -16.88
C VAL A 138 -5.34 37.38 -15.67
N ASN A 139 -4.87 37.62 -14.45
CA ASN A 139 -5.60 37.33 -13.21
C ASN A 139 -6.51 38.50 -12.75
N ASP A 140 -6.38 39.69 -13.35
CA ASP A 140 -7.17 40.88 -12.98
C ASP A 140 -8.68 40.67 -13.15
N ALA A 141 -9.08 39.81 -14.09
CA ALA A 141 -10.49 39.45 -14.31
C ALA A 141 -11.07 38.56 -13.19
N TYR A 142 -10.23 37.92 -12.37
CA TYR A 142 -10.62 36.97 -11.32
C TYR A 142 -10.41 37.52 -9.91
N GLU A 143 -9.44 38.42 -9.73
CA GLU A 143 -9.09 39.03 -8.44
C GLU A 143 -9.46 40.52 -8.44
N SER A 144 -10.75 40.82 -8.27
CA SER A 144 -11.22 42.20 -8.13
C SER A 144 -10.61 42.83 -6.88
N TRP A 145 -10.03 44.03 -7.03
CA TRP A 145 -9.47 44.79 -5.91
C TRP A 145 -10.52 44.98 -4.80
N THR A 146 -10.19 44.53 -3.59
CA THR A 146 -10.99 44.76 -2.40
C THR A 146 -10.19 45.56 -1.38
N PRO A 147 -10.77 46.64 -0.80
CA PRO A 147 -10.07 47.43 0.20
C PRO A 147 -9.87 46.62 1.48
N LEU A 148 -8.65 46.68 2.05
CA LEU A 148 -8.34 46.11 3.35
C LEU A 148 -9.07 46.91 4.45
N GLY A 149 -10.31 46.52 4.76
CA GLY A 149 -11.08 47.03 5.90
C GLY A 149 -12.44 47.66 5.61
N GLY A 150 -13.27 47.10 4.72
CA GLY A 150 -14.66 47.51 4.52
C GLY A 150 -15.64 46.40 4.89
N GLY A 151 -16.63 46.70 5.75
CA GLY A 151 -17.62 45.78 6.32
C GLY A 151 -18.81 45.45 5.43
#